data_AF-X1QEU2-F1
#
_entry.id   AF-X1QEU2-F1
#
_cell.length_a   1.000
_cell.length_b   1.000
_cell.length_c   1.000
_cell.angle_alpha   90.00
_cell.angle_beta   90.00
_cell.angle_gamma   90.00
#
_symmetry.space_group_name_H-M   'P 1'
#
loop_
_entity.id
_entity.type
_entity.pdbx_description
1 polymer ?
#
loop_
_entity_poly.entity_id
_entity_poly.type
_entity_poly.pdbx_seq_one_letter_code
_entity_poly.pdbx_strand_id
1 'polypeptide(L)'
;MAIHIKTLVQLQAIQEDLDADYILDNDIDATATKDWNGGAGFVPIAGVGLLGEIDPFGGSFDGQEYTITGLYMRRDHYFIGLFGLIGEGAEVKNVTLKDADIAFVAQPYYIGGLAGANKGVITNCHSIGDVAGYYFTGCLVGRNEEEGTITHCHSEGTVSGAHLDTGGLVGSNKGTIMECYSTADVTSTSEQAGGFVGNNYAGGIIQNCYARGNATATDRVVGGFVGVNWGNITNCYSTGIPASEGAYVGGFVGRNKLACIGCFWDIETSGEDESACGTGKSTVAMKTKSTFTDAG
;
A
#
# COMPACT_ATOMS: atom_id res chain seq x y z
N MET A 1 0.56 -12.83 27.33
CA MET A 1 -0.27 -13.97 26.91
C MET A 1 -1.19 -13.41 25.84
N ALA A 2 -1.23 -14.01 24.66
CA ALA A 2 -1.98 -13.44 23.56
C ALA A 2 -3.50 -13.52 23.79
N ILE A 3 -4.20 -12.49 23.33
CA ILE A 3 -5.65 -12.36 23.33
C ILE A 3 -6.17 -12.93 22.01
N HIS A 4 -7.08 -13.88 22.10
CA HIS A 4 -7.63 -14.58 20.93
C HIS A 4 -8.86 -13.87 20.37
N ILE A 5 -8.84 -13.60 19.06
CA ILE A 5 -9.90 -12.90 18.33
C ILE A 5 -10.63 -13.91 17.44
N LYS A 6 -11.94 -14.05 17.67
CA LYS A 6 -12.83 -14.98 16.92
C LYS A 6 -13.99 -14.30 16.21
N THR A 7 -14.26 -13.06 16.59
CA THR A 7 -15.45 -12.32 16.17
C THR A 7 -15.07 -10.90 15.78
N LEU A 8 -15.90 -10.32 14.91
CA LEU A 8 -15.76 -8.94 14.48
C LEU A 8 -15.80 -7.92 15.63
N VAL A 9 -16.59 -8.19 16.68
CA VAL A 9 -16.65 -7.34 17.89
C VAL A 9 -15.34 -7.40 18.67
N GLN A 10 -14.74 -8.58 18.81
CA GLN A 10 -13.42 -8.72 19.43
C GLN A 10 -12.34 -8.01 18.62
N LEU A 11 -12.39 -8.08 17.28
CA LEU A 11 -11.48 -7.35 16.42
C LEU A 11 -11.57 -5.83 16.65
N GLN A 12 -12.79 -5.28 16.75
CA GLN A 12 -12.99 -3.86 17.05
C GLN A 12 -12.50 -3.48 18.46
N ALA A 13 -12.59 -4.41 19.41
CA ALA A 13 -12.21 -4.20 20.81
C ALA A 13 -10.69 -4.17 21.05
N ILE A 14 -9.86 -4.39 20.03
CA ILE A 14 -8.40 -4.19 20.12
C ILE A 14 -8.07 -2.75 20.56
N GLN A 15 -8.95 -1.78 20.25
CA GLN A 15 -8.79 -0.39 20.70
C GLN A 15 -8.77 -0.19 22.22
N GLU A 16 -9.21 -1.18 22.99
CA GLU A 16 -9.25 -1.09 24.46
C GLU A 16 -7.89 -1.40 25.12
N ASP A 17 -6.96 -2.03 24.38
CA ASP A 17 -5.61 -2.35 24.86
C ASP A 17 -4.63 -2.46 23.67
N LEU A 18 -4.12 -1.31 23.21
CA LEU A 18 -3.29 -1.21 22.00
C LEU A 18 -1.87 -1.80 22.15
N ASP A 19 -1.45 -2.13 23.38
CA ASP A 19 -0.12 -2.67 23.68
C ASP A 19 -0.12 -4.21 23.82
N ALA A 20 -1.28 -4.85 23.76
CA ALA A 20 -1.41 -6.30 23.92
C ALA A 20 -1.05 -7.09 22.65
N ASP A 21 -0.80 -8.38 22.85
CA ASP A 21 -0.58 -9.35 21.78
C ASP A 21 -1.90 -10.00 21.37
N TYR A 22 -2.21 -10.04 20.07
CA TYR A 22 -3.45 -10.53 19.51
C TYR A 22 -3.22 -11.61 18.48
N ILE A 23 -4.08 -12.63 18.49
CA ILE A 23 -4.03 -13.74 17.54
C ILE A 23 -5.44 -14.01 16.99
N LEU A 24 -5.58 -14.09 15.66
CA LEU A 24 -6.82 -14.57 15.06
C LEU A 24 -6.94 -16.08 15.20
N ASP A 25 -8.12 -16.57 15.60
CA ASP A 25 -8.40 -18.01 15.74
C ASP A 25 -9.23 -18.59 14.57
N ASN A 26 -9.76 -17.73 13.70
CA ASN A 26 -10.54 -18.07 12.50
C ASN A 26 -10.67 -16.88 11.56
N ASP A 27 -11.16 -17.14 10.35
CA ASP A 27 -11.62 -16.09 9.43
C ASP A 27 -12.71 -15.22 10.08
N ILE A 28 -12.67 -13.93 9.78
CA ILE A 28 -13.64 -12.94 10.26
C ILE A 28 -14.47 -12.42 9.08
N ASP A 29 -15.79 -12.60 9.14
CA ASP A 29 -16.73 -11.92 8.26
C ASP A 29 -17.00 -10.50 8.79
N ALA A 30 -16.46 -9.50 8.09
CA ALA A 30 -16.61 -8.09 8.40
C ALA A 30 -17.70 -7.39 7.56
N THR A 31 -18.49 -8.11 6.76
CA THR A 31 -19.52 -7.50 5.89
C THR A 31 -20.58 -6.72 6.67
N ALA A 32 -20.83 -7.07 7.93
CA ALA A 32 -21.73 -6.35 8.83
C ALA A 32 -21.23 -4.94 9.20
N THR A 33 -19.92 -4.65 9.03
CA THR A 33 -19.35 -3.34 9.36
C THR A 33 -19.99 -2.22 8.56
N LYS A 34 -20.51 -2.47 7.34
CA LYS A 34 -21.18 -1.46 6.52
C LYS A 34 -22.33 -0.74 7.22
N ASP A 35 -23.01 -1.40 8.15
CA ASP A 35 -24.16 -0.86 8.89
C ASP A 35 -23.74 -0.28 10.25
N TRP A 36 -22.45 -0.36 10.60
CA TRP A 36 -21.92 0.16 11.86
C TRP A 36 -21.75 1.68 11.80
N ASN A 37 -21.80 2.30 12.98
CA ASN A 37 -21.47 3.71 13.18
C ASN A 37 -22.26 4.64 12.24
N GLY A 38 -23.56 4.37 12.07
CA GLY A 38 -24.43 5.16 11.20
C GLY A 38 -24.12 5.01 9.71
N GLY A 39 -23.51 3.89 9.30
CA GLY A 39 -23.09 3.64 7.91
C GLY A 39 -21.66 4.08 7.60
N ALA A 40 -20.92 4.55 8.60
CA ALA A 40 -19.52 4.95 8.45
C ALA A 40 -18.53 3.77 8.46
N GLY A 41 -18.98 2.57 8.84
CA GLY A 41 -18.13 1.40 8.83
C GLY A 41 -17.38 1.15 10.14
N PHE A 42 -16.43 0.21 10.06
CA PHE A 42 -15.47 -0.11 11.12
C PHE A 42 -14.70 1.14 11.58
N VAL A 43 -14.29 1.20 12.86
CA VAL A 43 -13.41 2.27 13.36
C VAL A 43 -11.96 1.77 13.28
N PRO A 44 -11.03 2.46 12.58
CA PRO A 44 -9.63 2.07 12.52
C PRO A 44 -9.05 1.77 13.91
N ILE A 45 -8.34 0.65 14.07
CA ILE A 45 -7.62 0.33 15.30
C ILE A 45 -6.43 1.27 15.41
N ALA A 46 -6.30 2.01 16.52
CA ALA A 46 -5.28 3.06 16.69
C ALA A 46 -5.38 4.21 15.64
N GLY A 47 -4.60 5.27 15.84
CA GLY A 47 -4.52 6.41 14.92
C GLY A 47 -4.76 7.75 15.61
N VAL A 48 -6.03 8.11 15.83
CA VAL A 48 -6.40 9.33 16.58
C VAL A 48 -7.35 8.93 17.70
N GLY A 49 -6.90 9.12 18.94
CA GLY A 49 -7.69 8.89 20.14
C GLY A 49 -8.82 9.91 20.31
N LEU A 50 -9.72 9.64 21.25
CA LEU A 50 -10.93 10.44 21.50
C LEU A 50 -10.66 11.92 21.85
N LEU A 51 -9.44 12.24 22.29
CA LEU A 51 -9.00 13.58 22.65
C LEU A 51 -8.16 14.27 21.55
N GLY A 52 -8.01 13.64 20.38
CA GLY A 52 -7.21 14.16 19.28
C GLY A 52 -5.71 13.85 19.38
N GLU A 53 -5.31 13.07 20.38
CA GLU A 53 -3.94 12.55 20.49
C GLU A 53 -3.71 11.41 19.50
N ILE A 54 -2.48 11.29 19.01
CA ILE A 54 -2.11 10.18 18.13
C ILE A 54 -1.77 9.00 19.02
N ASP A 55 -2.58 7.94 18.94
CA ASP A 55 -2.42 6.74 19.75
C ASP A 55 -2.11 5.54 18.84
N PRO A 56 -0.84 5.14 18.69
CA PRO A 56 -0.43 4.07 17.78
C PRO A 56 -0.72 2.67 18.36
N PHE A 57 -0.92 1.69 17.49
CA PHE A 57 -0.88 0.29 17.90
C PHE A 57 0.56 -0.08 18.28
N GLY A 58 0.79 -0.47 19.53
CA GLY A 58 2.11 -0.79 20.10
C GLY A 58 2.38 -2.28 20.27
N GLY A 59 1.33 -3.11 20.21
CA GLY A 59 1.39 -4.55 20.44
C GLY A 59 1.73 -5.39 19.22
N SER A 60 1.31 -6.66 19.25
CA SER A 60 1.45 -7.59 18.12
C SER A 60 0.10 -8.10 17.64
N PHE A 61 -0.05 -8.30 16.33
CA PHE A 61 -1.23 -8.91 15.71
C PHE A 61 -0.78 -10.00 14.74
N ASP A 62 -1.07 -11.26 15.08
CA ASP A 62 -0.83 -12.42 14.21
C ASP A 62 -2.15 -12.95 13.66
N GLY A 63 -2.37 -12.78 12.37
CA GLY A 63 -3.54 -13.29 11.68
C GLY A 63 -3.54 -14.79 11.46
N GLN A 64 -2.43 -15.50 11.67
CA GLN A 64 -2.28 -16.94 11.42
C GLN A 64 -2.78 -17.40 10.04
N GLU A 65 -2.57 -16.58 9.01
CA GLU A 65 -3.04 -16.75 7.63
C GLU A 65 -4.57 -16.66 7.45
N TYR A 66 -5.32 -16.30 8.49
CA TYR A 66 -6.76 -16.10 8.38
C TYR A 66 -7.10 -14.80 7.62
N THR A 67 -8.31 -14.80 7.07
CA THR A 67 -8.83 -13.73 6.26
C THR A 67 -9.88 -12.91 7.01
N ILE A 68 -9.83 -11.58 6.87
CA ILE A 68 -10.91 -10.67 7.24
C ILE A 68 -11.61 -10.26 5.94
N THR A 69 -12.86 -10.70 5.75
CA THR A 69 -13.60 -10.51 4.49
C THR A 69 -14.64 -9.39 4.60
N GLY A 70 -14.74 -8.51 3.62
CA GLY A 70 -15.81 -7.52 3.52
C GLY A 70 -15.68 -6.34 4.48
N LEU A 71 -14.45 -5.99 4.87
CA LEU A 71 -14.20 -4.84 5.74
C LEU A 71 -14.64 -3.55 5.04
N TYR A 72 -15.56 -2.81 5.66
CA TYR A 72 -16.07 -1.56 5.12
C TYR A 72 -15.73 -0.38 6.02
N MET A 73 -15.20 0.69 5.42
CA MET A 73 -14.92 1.97 6.09
C MET A 73 -15.20 3.15 5.17
N ARG A 74 -16.05 4.08 5.58
CA ARG A 74 -16.26 5.39 4.95
C ARG A 74 -16.26 6.48 5.98
N ARG A 75 -15.08 7.06 6.25
CA ARG A 75 -14.87 7.94 7.40
C ARG A 75 -14.21 9.26 7.06
N ASP A 76 -14.47 10.24 7.91
CA ASP A 76 -13.70 11.47 8.04
C ASP A 76 -12.69 11.25 9.19
N HIS A 77 -11.48 10.80 8.84
CA HIS A 77 -10.46 10.44 9.81
C HIS A 77 -9.05 10.57 9.21
N TYR A 78 -8.06 11.01 9.98
CA TYR A 78 -6.71 11.28 9.46
C TYR A 78 -5.98 10.05 8.93
N PHE A 79 -6.23 8.89 9.54
CA PHE A 79 -5.61 7.61 9.20
C PHE A 79 -6.69 6.55 9.01
N ILE A 80 -6.84 6.01 7.80
CA ILE A 80 -7.86 5.00 7.50
C ILE A 80 -7.18 3.71 7.05
N GLY A 81 -7.59 2.62 7.66
CA GLY A 81 -7.15 1.24 7.45
C GLY A 81 -7.65 0.38 8.60
N LEU A 82 -7.49 -0.95 8.52
CA LEU A 82 -7.79 -1.82 9.67
C LEU A 82 -7.07 -1.27 10.92
N PHE A 83 -5.80 -0.89 10.75
CA PHE A 83 -5.05 -0.07 11.67
C PHE A 83 -4.98 1.37 11.15
N GLY A 84 -5.28 2.37 11.98
CA GLY A 84 -5.00 3.76 11.62
C GLY A 84 -3.49 4.00 11.59
N LEU A 85 -2.80 3.71 12.69
CA LEU A 85 -1.35 3.86 12.82
C LEU A 85 -0.74 2.65 13.52
N ILE A 86 0.18 1.97 12.84
CA ILE A 86 1.05 0.96 13.45
C ILE A 86 2.28 1.68 14.01
N GLY A 87 2.52 1.52 15.31
CA GLY A 87 3.61 2.18 16.05
C GLY A 87 4.98 1.55 15.82
N GLU A 88 6.02 2.29 16.22
CA GLU A 88 7.38 1.76 16.24
C GLU A 88 7.46 0.59 17.24
N GLY A 89 8.10 -0.50 16.82
CA GLY A 89 8.21 -1.73 17.61
C GLY A 89 7.01 -2.67 17.54
N ALA A 90 5.88 -2.23 16.98
CA ALA A 90 4.70 -3.07 16.77
C ALA A 90 4.87 -4.03 15.58
N GLU A 91 4.18 -5.18 15.64
CA GLU A 91 4.22 -6.21 14.60
C GLU A 91 2.80 -6.56 14.13
N VAL A 92 2.56 -6.52 12.82
CA VAL A 92 1.32 -7.02 12.20
C VAL A 92 1.69 -8.03 11.12
N LYS A 93 1.22 -9.28 11.25
CA LYS A 93 1.58 -10.35 10.33
C LYS A 93 0.45 -11.31 9.97
N ASN A 94 0.64 -12.02 8.87
CA ASN A 94 -0.12 -13.21 8.47
C ASN A 94 -1.62 -12.97 8.35
N VAL A 95 -2.06 -11.85 7.78
CA VAL A 95 -3.49 -11.54 7.61
C VAL A 95 -3.81 -11.09 6.19
N THR A 96 -4.90 -11.61 5.65
CA THR A 96 -5.45 -11.15 4.37
C THR A 96 -6.71 -10.33 4.62
N LEU A 97 -6.76 -9.11 4.12
CA LEU A 97 -8.00 -8.37 3.94
C LEU A 97 -8.55 -8.69 2.55
N LYS A 98 -9.76 -9.22 2.50
CA LYS A 98 -10.40 -9.61 1.25
C LYS A 98 -11.71 -8.86 1.06
N ASP A 99 -11.99 -8.45 -0.16
CA ASP A 99 -13.20 -7.70 -0.54
C ASP A 99 -13.38 -6.44 0.33
N ALA A 100 -12.28 -5.74 0.64
CA ALA A 100 -12.34 -4.50 1.41
C ALA A 100 -12.91 -3.35 0.56
N ASP A 101 -13.79 -2.51 1.14
CA ASP A 101 -14.29 -1.26 0.55
C ASP A 101 -13.97 -0.12 1.52
N ILE A 102 -12.90 0.59 1.23
CA ILE A 102 -12.34 1.61 2.11
C ILE A 102 -12.28 2.93 1.36
N ALA A 103 -13.02 3.91 1.85
CA ALA A 103 -13.09 5.24 1.25
C ALA A 103 -13.13 6.34 2.33
N PHE A 104 -12.96 7.58 1.87
CA PHE A 104 -13.03 8.76 2.71
C PHE A 104 -14.32 9.54 2.53
N VAL A 105 -14.66 10.33 3.54
CA VAL A 105 -15.80 11.27 3.49
C VAL A 105 -15.31 12.72 3.44
N ALA A 106 -14.23 13.06 4.15
CA ALA A 106 -13.57 14.37 4.05
C ALA A 106 -12.05 14.21 4.20
N GLN A 107 -11.31 15.08 3.49
CA GLN A 107 -9.87 15.08 3.18
C GLN A 107 -8.94 14.39 4.20
N PRO A 108 -8.86 13.04 4.23
CA PRO A 108 -7.99 12.36 5.17
C PRO A 108 -6.56 12.31 4.63
N TYR A 109 -5.60 12.21 5.54
CA TYR A 109 -4.20 12.29 5.17
C TYR A 109 -3.66 10.95 4.66
N TYR A 110 -3.98 9.84 5.31
CA TYR A 110 -3.37 8.55 5.00
C TYR A 110 -4.40 7.44 4.91
N ILE A 111 -4.43 6.72 3.79
CA ILE A 111 -5.39 5.63 3.57
C ILE A 111 -4.66 4.41 3.02
N GLY A 112 -4.82 3.30 3.74
CA GLY A 112 -4.48 1.97 3.27
C GLY A 112 -5.56 0.97 3.63
N GLY A 113 -5.57 -0.18 2.97
CA GLY A 113 -6.45 -1.27 3.37
C GLY A 113 -6.10 -1.80 4.76
N LEU A 114 -4.83 -2.14 4.94
CA LEU A 114 -4.31 -2.65 6.21
C LEU A 114 -3.99 -1.51 7.18
N ALA A 115 -3.25 -0.49 6.72
CA ALA A 115 -2.81 0.59 7.59
C ALA A 115 -2.92 1.97 6.94
N GLY A 116 -3.42 2.96 7.68
CA GLY A 116 -3.27 4.36 7.26
C GLY A 116 -1.79 4.75 7.19
N ALA A 117 -1.08 4.58 8.31
CA ALA A 117 0.37 4.77 8.39
C ALA A 117 1.07 3.63 9.14
N ASN A 118 2.32 3.36 8.77
CA ASN A 118 3.16 2.33 9.37
C ASN A 118 4.51 2.91 9.85
N LYS A 119 4.82 2.71 11.13
CA LYS A 119 6.15 2.88 11.74
C LYS A 119 6.72 1.55 12.27
N GLY A 120 5.94 0.47 12.22
CA GLY A 120 6.32 -0.84 12.72
C GLY A 120 6.66 -1.82 11.61
N VAL A 121 6.45 -3.11 11.89
CA VAL A 121 6.75 -4.21 10.98
C VAL A 121 5.46 -4.83 10.47
N ILE A 122 5.30 -4.84 9.14
CA ILE A 122 4.22 -5.54 8.44
C ILE A 122 4.83 -6.68 7.64
N THR A 123 4.43 -7.92 7.93
CA THR A 123 4.98 -9.11 7.26
C THR A 123 3.89 -10.08 6.82
N ASN A 124 3.92 -10.52 5.56
CA ASN A 124 2.96 -11.49 5.05
C ASN A 124 1.50 -11.04 5.25
N CYS A 125 1.23 -9.76 4.95
CA CYS A 125 -0.10 -9.18 5.01
C CYS A 125 -0.56 -8.74 3.63
N HIS A 126 -1.84 -8.92 3.34
CA HIS A 126 -2.37 -8.72 2.00
C HIS A 126 -3.64 -7.90 2.03
N SER A 127 -3.82 -7.05 1.01
CA SER A 127 -5.04 -6.24 0.85
C SER A 127 -5.61 -6.44 -0.54
N ILE A 128 -6.83 -6.97 -0.60
CA ILE A 128 -7.56 -7.27 -1.83
C ILE A 128 -8.89 -6.51 -1.74
N GLY A 129 -9.03 -5.44 -2.51
CA GLY A 129 -10.24 -4.62 -2.48
C GLY A 129 -10.08 -3.23 -3.09
N ASP A 130 -11.12 -2.42 -2.92
CA ASP A 130 -11.21 -1.06 -3.44
C ASP A 130 -10.83 -0.06 -2.34
N VAL A 131 -9.79 0.74 -2.61
CA VAL A 131 -9.29 1.76 -1.69
C VAL A 131 -9.30 3.13 -2.36
N ALA A 132 -10.12 4.04 -1.84
CA ALA A 132 -10.20 5.41 -2.31
C ALA A 132 -9.69 6.39 -1.24
N GLY A 133 -8.76 7.28 -1.60
CA GLY A 133 -8.19 8.26 -0.70
C GLY A 133 -7.89 9.64 -1.31
N TYR A 134 -7.45 10.57 -0.45
CA TYR A 134 -7.24 11.97 -0.83
C TYR A 134 -5.75 12.31 -0.93
N TYR A 135 -5.03 12.41 0.19
CA TYR A 135 -3.60 12.79 0.19
C TYR A 135 -2.68 11.61 -0.18
N PHE A 136 -2.50 10.64 0.72
CA PHE A 136 -1.61 9.49 0.50
C PHE A 136 -2.42 8.20 0.50
N THR A 137 -2.47 7.52 -0.63
CA THR A 137 -3.35 6.36 -0.83
C THR A 137 -2.57 5.18 -1.36
N GLY A 138 -2.58 4.07 -0.60
CA GLY A 138 -2.07 2.78 -1.05
C GLY A 138 -3.12 1.69 -0.86
N CYS A 139 -3.09 0.61 -1.63
CA CYS A 139 -4.02 -0.49 -1.36
C CYS A 139 -3.72 -1.18 -0.02
N LEU A 140 -2.45 -1.33 0.35
CA LEU A 140 -2.03 -1.93 1.63
C LEU A 140 -1.80 -0.86 2.70
N VAL A 141 -0.94 0.12 2.41
CA VAL A 141 -0.54 1.15 3.38
C VAL A 141 -0.60 2.54 2.75
N GLY A 142 -1.21 3.52 3.42
CA GLY A 142 -1.19 4.90 2.93
C GLY A 142 0.22 5.50 2.95
N ARG A 143 0.88 5.43 4.11
CA ARG A 143 2.26 5.90 4.29
C ARG A 143 3.12 4.96 5.12
N ASN A 144 4.25 4.55 4.57
CA ASN A 144 5.30 3.83 5.29
C ASN A 144 6.37 4.83 5.75
N GLU A 145 6.46 5.10 7.06
CA GLU A 145 7.40 6.05 7.64
C GLU A 145 8.82 5.46 7.72
N GLU A 146 9.79 6.27 8.18
CA GLU A 146 11.23 5.97 8.14
C GLU A 146 11.59 4.68 8.90
N GLU A 147 10.91 4.39 10.00
CA GLU A 147 11.07 3.18 10.80
C GLU A 147 10.29 1.98 10.23
N GLY A 148 9.34 2.24 9.33
CA GLY A 148 8.39 1.27 8.82
C GLY A 148 9.01 0.25 7.87
N THR A 149 8.72 -1.03 8.11
CA THR A 149 9.14 -2.15 7.25
C THR A 149 7.92 -2.93 6.74
N ILE A 150 7.90 -3.20 5.43
CA ILE A 150 6.86 -4.00 4.77
C ILE A 150 7.54 -5.12 3.97
N THR A 151 7.27 -6.39 4.31
CA THR A 151 7.87 -7.54 3.62
C THR A 151 6.89 -8.65 3.31
N HIS A 152 7.10 -9.36 2.19
CA HIS A 152 6.27 -10.50 1.77
C HIS A 152 4.79 -10.15 1.61
N CYS A 153 4.47 -8.90 1.27
CA CYS A 153 3.11 -8.41 1.18
C CYS A 153 2.66 -8.26 -0.27
N HIS A 154 1.35 -8.29 -0.50
CA HIS A 154 0.80 -7.93 -1.80
C HIS A 154 -0.53 -7.22 -1.75
N SER A 155 -0.87 -6.57 -2.86
CA SER A 155 -2.15 -5.93 -3.07
C SER A 155 -2.79 -6.25 -4.41
N GLU A 156 -4.12 -6.28 -4.42
CA GLU A 156 -4.98 -6.46 -5.59
C GLU A 156 -6.25 -5.60 -5.44
N GLY A 157 -6.88 -5.25 -6.56
CA GLY A 157 -8.12 -4.46 -6.59
C GLY A 157 -7.90 -3.10 -7.23
N THR A 158 -8.60 -2.07 -6.76
CA THR A 158 -8.49 -0.72 -7.30
C THR A 158 -8.04 0.29 -6.26
N VAL A 159 -7.19 1.24 -6.67
CA VAL A 159 -6.75 2.35 -5.83
C VAL A 159 -7.07 3.67 -6.51
N SER A 160 -7.90 4.49 -5.87
CA SER A 160 -8.26 5.82 -6.38
C SER A 160 -7.72 6.91 -5.46
N GLY A 161 -6.89 7.82 -5.97
CA GLY A 161 -6.38 8.97 -5.22
C GLY A 161 -6.84 10.30 -5.79
N ALA A 162 -7.19 11.24 -4.92
CA ALA A 162 -7.74 12.54 -5.33
C ALA A 162 -6.76 13.73 -5.25
N HIS A 163 -5.54 13.55 -4.71
CA HIS A 163 -4.60 14.65 -4.51
C HIS A 163 -3.10 14.30 -4.69
N LEU A 164 -2.39 13.82 -3.67
CA LEU A 164 -0.92 13.71 -3.75
C LEU A 164 -0.48 12.35 -4.34
N ASP A 165 -0.16 11.40 -3.46
CA ASP A 165 0.55 10.19 -3.84
C ASP A 165 -0.40 9.00 -3.84
N THR A 166 -0.52 8.35 -5.00
CA THR A 166 -1.33 7.14 -5.15
C THR A 166 -0.45 5.99 -5.61
N GLY A 167 -0.43 4.90 -4.86
CA GLY A 167 0.37 3.72 -5.16
C GLY A 167 -0.44 2.43 -5.09
N GLY A 168 -0.09 1.45 -5.92
CA GLY A 168 -0.79 0.16 -5.91
C GLY A 168 -0.59 -0.63 -4.61
N LEU A 169 0.59 -0.55 -3.98
CA LEU A 169 0.84 -1.13 -2.65
C LEU A 169 0.86 -0.04 -1.57
N VAL A 170 1.70 0.99 -1.76
CA VAL A 170 1.93 2.06 -0.78
C VAL A 170 1.80 3.43 -1.43
N GLY A 171 1.06 4.36 -0.82
CA GLY A 171 0.98 5.73 -1.34
C GLY A 171 2.34 6.45 -1.28
N SER A 172 2.87 6.59 -0.07
CA SER A 172 4.14 7.27 0.21
C SER A 172 5.10 6.36 0.99
N ASN A 173 6.34 6.22 0.54
CA ASN A 173 7.36 5.43 1.21
C ASN A 173 8.55 6.28 1.64
N LYS A 174 8.91 6.18 2.93
CA LYS A 174 10.16 6.65 3.53
C LYS A 174 10.98 5.54 4.18
N GLY A 175 10.34 4.42 4.51
CA GLY A 175 10.97 3.25 5.10
C GLY A 175 11.38 2.20 4.07
N THR A 176 11.29 0.94 4.48
CA THR A 176 11.76 -0.22 3.70
C THR A 176 10.59 -1.07 3.19
N ILE A 177 10.60 -1.39 1.90
CA ILE A 177 9.67 -2.32 1.26
C ILE A 177 10.47 -3.39 0.52
N MET A 178 10.28 -4.66 0.86
CA MET A 178 11.04 -5.76 0.25
C MET A 178 10.17 -6.97 -0.09
N GLU A 179 10.44 -7.61 -1.22
CA GLU A 179 9.82 -8.90 -1.58
C GLU A 179 8.28 -8.82 -1.64
N CYS A 180 7.78 -7.69 -2.14
CA CYS A 180 6.36 -7.37 -2.21
C CYS A 180 5.91 -7.18 -3.67
N TYR A 181 4.61 -7.29 -3.93
CA TYR A 181 4.08 -6.98 -5.26
C TYR A 181 2.69 -6.34 -5.26
N SER A 182 2.35 -5.67 -6.35
CA SER A 182 1.01 -5.13 -6.57
C SER A 182 0.47 -5.54 -7.94
N THR A 183 -0.78 -5.98 -7.96
CA THR A 183 -1.58 -6.12 -9.18
C THR A 183 -2.76 -5.16 -9.19
N ALA A 184 -2.83 -4.23 -8.22
CA ALA A 184 -3.92 -3.27 -8.12
C ALA A 184 -3.83 -2.20 -9.22
N ASP A 185 -4.97 -1.88 -9.82
CA ASP A 185 -5.09 -0.80 -10.80
C ASP A 185 -5.22 0.54 -10.08
N VAL A 186 -4.36 1.50 -10.47
CA VAL A 186 -4.20 2.79 -9.80
C VAL A 186 -4.75 3.90 -10.68
N THR A 187 -5.63 4.74 -10.12
CA THR A 187 -6.12 5.97 -10.75
C THR A 187 -5.89 7.15 -9.81
N SER A 188 -5.11 8.14 -10.24
CA SER A 188 -4.95 9.42 -9.54
C SER A 188 -5.63 10.53 -10.33
N THR A 189 -6.53 11.30 -9.72
CA THR A 189 -7.12 12.49 -10.38
C THR A 189 -6.28 13.75 -10.15
N SER A 190 -5.02 13.61 -9.72
CA SER A 190 -4.17 14.75 -9.39
C SER A 190 -2.68 14.42 -9.62
N GLU A 191 -1.80 14.63 -8.64
CA GLU A 191 -0.38 14.85 -8.91
C GLU A 191 0.35 13.63 -9.46
N GLN A 192 0.31 12.49 -8.75
CA GLN A 192 1.16 11.37 -9.11
C GLN A 192 0.60 9.99 -8.79
N ALA A 193 0.89 9.04 -9.69
CA ALA A 193 0.53 7.64 -9.57
C ALA A 193 1.73 6.73 -9.83
N GLY A 194 1.82 5.65 -9.07
CA GLY A 194 2.74 4.55 -9.35
C GLY A 194 2.05 3.20 -9.22
N GLY A 195 2.31 2.27 -10.14
CA GLY A 195 1.71 0.92 -10.07
C GLY A 195 2.08 0.14 -8.79
N PHE A 196 3.18 0.52 -8.13
CA PHE A 196 3.64 -0.02 -6.85
C PHE A 196 3.64 1.03 -5.73
N VAL A 197 4.40 2.12 -5.89
CA VAL A 197 4.47 3.23 -4.93
C VAL A 197 4.24 4.57 -5.61
N GLY A 198 3.41 5.44 -5.03
CA GLY A 198 3.18 6.79 -5.56
C GLY A 198 4.45 7.64 -5.50
N ASN A 199 5.04 7.76 -4.31
CA ASN A 199 6.27 8.52 -4.07
C ASN A 199 7.23 7.79 -3.13
N ASN A 200 8.44 7.50 -3.61
CA ASN A 200 9.52 6.97 -2.80
C ASN A 200 10.45 8.12 -2.37
N TYR A 201 10.32 8.58 -1.13
CA TYR A 201 11.06 9.72 -0.59
C TYR A 201 12.53 9.39 -0.31
N ALA A 202 13.33 10.42 -0.03
CA ALA A 202 14.72 10.25 0.39
C ALA A 202 14.79 9.40 1.66
N GLY A 203 15.70 8.42 1.68
CA GLY A 203 15.77 7.39 2.73
C GLY A 203 14.95 6.14 2.43
N GLY A 204 13.95 6.23 1.56
CA GLY A 204 13.11 5.10 1.16
C GLY A 204 13.88 4.03 0.37
N ILE A 205 13.66 2.77 0.73
CA ILE A 205 14.26 1.60 0.10
C ILE A 205 13.15 0.70 -0.46
N ILE A 206 13.26 0.37 -1.75
CA ILE A 206 12.39 -0.62 -2.41
C ILE A 206 13.26 -1.69 -3.06
N GLN A 207 13.11 -2.96 -2.67
CA GLN A 207 13.97 -4.05 -3.14
C GLN A 207 13.20 -5.32 -3.49
N ASN A 208 13.55 -5.97 -4.59
CA ASN A 208 12.98 -7.28 -4.99
C ASN A 208 11.44 -7.24 -5.14
N CYS A 209 10.90 -6.14 -5.67
CA CYS A 209 9.46 -5.90 -5.75
C CYS A 209 8.97 -5.80 -7.20
N TYR A 210 7.68 -6.01 -7.45
CA TYR A 210 7.12 -5.81 -8.79
C TYR A 210 5.69 -5.26 -8.84
N ALA A 211 5.33 -4.63 -9.95
CA ALA A 211 3.97 -4.20 -10.25
C ALA A 211 3.46 -4.71 -11.59
N ARG A 212 2.20 -5.10 -11.64
CA ARG A 212 1.50 -5.48 -12.87
C ARG A 212 0.22 -4.71 -13.14
N GLY A 213 -0.35 -4.07 -12.11
CA GLY A 213 -1.53 -3.22 -12.27
C GLY A 213 -1.21 -1.97 -13.06
N ASN A 214 -2.21 -1.44 -13.77
CA ASN A 214 -2.06 -0.22 -14.54
C ASN A 214 -1.99 0.99 -13.62
N ALA A 215 -1.38 2.07 -14.08
CA ALA A 215 -1.32 3.33 -13.34
C ALA A 215 -1.76 4.47 -14.25
N THR A 216 -2.76 5.24 -13.83
CA THR A 216 -3.25 6.40 -14.56
C THR A 216 -3.19 7.64 -13.68
N ALA A 217 -2.75 8.79 -14.22
CA ALA A 217 -2.93 10.09 -13.58
C ALA A 217 -3.44 11.15 -14.56
N THR A 218 -4.22 12.11 -14.08
CA THR A 218 -4.79 13.15 -14.96
C THR A 218 -3.92 14.39 -15.13
N ASP A 219 -2.93 14.64 -14.25
CA ASP A 219 -2.23 15.95 -14.23
C ASP A 219 -0.71 15.89 -14.46
N ARG A 220 0.04 15.06 -13.71
CA ARG A 220 1.49 15.29 -13.58
C ARG A 220 2.41 14.12 -13.89
N VAL A 221 2.49 13.12 -13.01
CA VAL A 221 3.56 12.10 -13.08
C VAL A 221 3.01 10.69 -12.92
N VAL A 222 3.37 9.80 -13.84
CA VAL A 222 3.01 8.38 -13.76
C VAL A 222 4.23 7.51 -14.03
N GLY A 223 4.43 6.51 -13.18
CA GLY A 223 5.36 5.43 -13.44
C GLY A 223 4.68 4.07 -13.35
N GLY A 224 5.02 3.15 -14.24
CA GLY A 224 4.49 1.78 -14.19
C GLY A 224 4.85 1.06 -12.87
N PHE A 225 5.92 1.48 -12.20
CA PHE A 225 6.32 1.01 -10.87
C PHE A 225 6.22 2.13 -9.82
N VAL A 226 6.99 3.22 -9.98
CA VAL A 226 7.00 4.35 -9.03
C VAL A 226 6.70 5.67 -9.73
N GLY A 227 5.78 6.47 -9.20
CA GLY A 227 5.49 7.81 -9.73
C GLY A 227 6.72 8.71 -9.65
N VAL A 228 7.15 9.04 -8.42
CA VAL A 228 8.35 9.84 -8.16
C VAL A 228 9.33 9.12 -7.25
N ASN A 229 10.61 9.08 -7.64
CA ASN A 229 11.68 8.48 -6.87
C ASN A 229 12.74 9.50 -6.40
N TRP A 230 12.96 9.53 -5.09
CA TRP A 230 14.04 10.22 -4.37
C TRP A 230 14.90 9.26 -3.53
N GLY A 231 14.53 7.98 -3.48
CA GLY A 231 15.19 6.93 -2.71
C GLY A 231 15.84 5.85 -3.58
N ASN A 232 16.21 4.72 -2.96
CA ASN A 232 16.87 3.61 -3.65
C ASN A 232 15.85 2.58 -4.13
N ILE A 233 15.95 2.18 -5.39
CA ILE A 233 15.16 1.09 -5.97
C ILE A 233 16.13 0.04 -6.53
N THR A 234 15.97 -1.23 -6.15
CA THR A 234 16.89 -2.30 -6.56
C THR A 234 16.15 -3.59 -6.90
N ASN A 235 16.48 -4.22 -8.02
CA ASN A 235 15.95 -5.51 -8.45
C ASN A 235 14.42 -5.54 -8.55
N CYS A 236 13.84 -4.49 -9.13
CA CYS A 236 12.40 -4.32 -9.24
C CYS A 236 11.93 -4.30 -10.69
N TYR A 237 10.67 -4.64 -10.94
CA TYR A 237 10.13 -4.52 -12.31
C TYR A 237 8.66 -4.12 -12.40
N SER A 238 8.27 -3.57 -13.55
CA SER A 238 6.87 -3.31 -13.92
C SER A 238 6.48 -3.93 -15.25
N THR A 239 5.21 -4.33 -15.35
CA THR A 239 4.57 -4.70 -16.63
C THR A 239 3.24 -3.98 -16.85
N GLY A 240 2.76 -3.20 -15.88
CA GLY A 240 1.52 -2.43 -16.00
C GLY A 240 1.65 -1.26 -16.95
N ILE A 241 0.52 -0.79 -17.48
CA ILE A 241 0.45 0.35 -18.40
C ILE A 241 0.41 1.64 -17.58
N PRO A 242 1.45 2.50 -17.67
CA PRO A 242 1.35 3.87 -17.20
C PRO A 242 0.62 4.72 -18.25
N ALA A 243 -0.31 5.57 -17.81
CA ALA A 243 -1.01 6.50 -18.69
C ALA A 243 -1.19 7.86 -18.01
N SER A 244 -0.88 8.95 -18.70
CA SER A 244 -1.13 10.30 -18.17
C SER A 244 -1.58 11.25 -19.27
N GLU A 245 -2.47 12.18 -18.93
CA GLU A 245 -2.72 13.38 -19.74
C GLU A 245 -1.62 14.46 -19.52
N GLY A 246 -0.80 14.26 -18.47
CA GLY A 246 0.30 15.12 -18.06
C GLY A 246 1.64 14.86 -18.75
N ALA A 247 2.70 15.45 -18.19
CA ALA A 247 3.98 15.59 -18.88
C ALA A 247 5.02 14.46 -18.64
N TYR A 248 4.93 13.70 -17.55
CA TYR A 248 5.94 12.71 -17.19
C TYR A 248 5.36 11.31 -17.06
N VAL A 249 5.48 10.51 -18.12
CA VAL A 249 5.12 9.10 -18.14
C VAL A 249 6.41 8.28 -18.29
N GLY A 250 6.55 7.24 -17.49
CA GLY A 250 7.68 6.32 -17.64
C GLY A 250 7.26 4.88 -17.41
N GLY A 251 7.77 3.97 -18.24
CA GLY A 251 7.48 2.54 -18.14
C GLY A 251 7.77 1.94 -16.75
N PHE A 252 8.82 2.43 -16.08
CA PHE A 252 9.19 2.04 -14.71
C PHE A 252 8.99 3.18 -13.70
N VAL A 253 9.78 4.26 -13.80
CA VAL A 253 9.66 5.47 -12.97
C VAL A 253 9.26 6.68 -13.82
N GLY A 254 8.28 7.46 -13.34
CA GLY A 254 7.84 8.70 -14.00
C GLY A 254 8.85 9.84 -13.84
N ARG A 255 9.31 10.10 -12.61
CA ARG A 255 10.37 11.09 -12.33
C ARG A 255 11.38 10.55 -11.33
N ASN A 256 12.67 10.63 -11.69
CA ASN A 256 13.75 10.07 -10.88
C ASN A 256 14.75 11.14 -10.41
N LYS A 257 15.22 11.00 -9.17
CA LYS A 257 16.25 11.84 -8.53
C LYS A 257 17.38 11.04 -7.87
N LEU A 258 17.29 9.71 -7.82
CA LEU A 258 18.31 8.85 -7.23
C LEU A 258 18.49 7.55 -8.03
N ALA A 259 19.19 6.54 -7.51
CA ALA A 259 19.60 5.36 -8.27
C ALA A 259 18.47 4.33 -8.43
N CYS A 260 18.47 3.68 -9.60
CA CYS A 260 17.71 2.46 -9.87
C CYS A 260 18.71 1.41 -10.38
N ILE A 261 18.83 0.27 -9.69
CA ILE A 261 19.83 -0.77 -9.98
C ILE A 261 19.11 -2.08 -10.26
N GLY A 262 19.42 -2.73 -11.38
CA GLY A 262 18.76 -3.98 -11.77
C GLY A 262 17.23 -3.86 -11.94
N CYS A 263 16.75 -2.68 -12.35
CA CYS A 263 15.32 -2.41 -12.51
C CYS A 263 14.88 -2.44 -13.97
N PHE A 264 13.70 -3.01 -14.23
CA PHE A 264 13.21 -3.26 -15.60
C PHE A 264 11.74 -2.86 -15.79
N TRP A 265 11.38 -2.54 -17.03
CA TRP A 265 9.97 -2.55 -17.44
C TRP A 265 9.80 -3.26 -18.78
N ASP A 266 8.60 -3.75 -19.02
CA ASP A 266 8.21 -4.36 -20.28
C ASP A 266 7.72 -3.30 -21.27
N ILE A 267 8.52 -2.99 -22.30
CA ILE A 267 8.21 -1.94 -23.29
C ILE A 267 6.98 -2.30 -24.13
N GLU A 268 6.69 -3.59 -24.31
CA GLU A 268 5.61 -4.05 -25.18
C GLU A 268 4.28 -4.04 -24.44
N THR A 269 4.26 -4.43 -23.17
CA THR A 269 3.01 -4.36 -22.37
C THR A 269 2.73 -2.97 -21.88
N SER A 270 3.74 -2.18 -21.51
CA SER A 270 3.53 -0.81 -21.04
C SER A 270 3.22 0.17 -22.17
N GLY A 271 3.66 -0.13 -23.40
CA GLY A 271 3.60 0.81 -24.52
C GLY A 271 4.57 2.00 -24.39
N GLU A 272 5.55 1.91 -23.49
CA GLU A 272 6.48 2.99 -23.19
C GLU A 272 7.91 2.59 -23.56
N ASP A 273 8.51 3.34 -24.48
CA ASP A 273 9.90 3.13 -24.91
C ASP A 273 10.92 3.75 -23.91
N GLU A 274 10.46 4.66 -23.05
CA GLU A 274 11.32 5.43 -22.13
C GLU A 274 10.86 5.36 -20.68
N SER A 275 11.80 5.64 -19.77
CA SER A 275 11.53 5.84 -18.35
C SER A 275 12.64 6.67 -17.71
N ALA A 276 12.33 7.35 -16.60
CA ALA A 276 13.31 8.18 -15.90
C ALA A 276 14.48 7.38 -15.29
N CYS A 277 14.32 6.07 -15.12
CA CYS A 277 15.39 5.14 -14.76
C CYS A 277 14.99 3.68 -15.07
N GLY A 278 15.93 2.75 -14.86
CA GLY A 278 15.75 1.33 -15.18
C GLY A 278 16.12 1.02 -16.62
N THR A 279 15.80 -0.17 -17.09
CA THR A 279 16.05 -0.60 -18.48
C THR A 279 14.82 -1.26 -19.08
N GLY A 280 14.35 -0.72 -20.21
CA GLY A 280 13.28 -1.32 -20.99
C GLY A 280 13.71 -2.67 -21.58
N LYS A 281 12.81 -3.65 -21.50
CA LYS A 281 13.00 -5.01 -22.01
C LYS A 281 11.75 -5.41 -22.79
N SER A 282 11.91 -6.26 -23.80
CA SER A 282 10.75 -6.88 -24.46
C SER A 282 10.06 -7.86 -23.50
N THR A 283 8.81 -8.22 -23.80
CA THR A 283 8.07 -9.24 -23.03
C THR A 283 8.80 -10.57 -22.99
N VAL A 284 9.51 -10.94 -24.05
CA VAL A 284 10.33 -12.16 -24.07
C VAL A 284 11.49 -12.06 -23.09
N ALA A 285 12.20 -10.93 -23.07
CA ALA A 285 13.30 -10.71 -22.14
C ALA A 285 12.81 -10.66 -20.69
N MET A 286 11.65 -10.06 -20.42
CA MET A 286 11.01 -10.01 -19.10
C MET A 286 10.57 -11.39 -18.57
N LYS A 287 10.46 -12.40 -19.44
CA LYS A 287 10.20 -13.80 -19.06
C LYS A 287 11.47 -14.65 -18.98
N THR A 288 12.64 -14.06 -19.24
CA THR A 288 13.91 -14.76 -19.30
C THR A 288 14.68 -14.57 -17.99
N LYS A 289 14.99 -15.66 -17.28
CA LYS A 289 15.65 -15.62 -15.96
C LYS A 289 16.96 -14.81 -15.95
N SER A 290 17.79 -14.94 -17.00
CA SER A 290 19.08 -14.24 -17.07
C SER A 290 18.95 -12.72 -17.07
N THR A 291 17.81 -12.19 -17.54
CA THR A 291 17.51 -10.75 -17.46
C THR A 291 17.59 -10.23 -16.03
N PHE A 292 17.22 -11.04 -15.04
CA PHE A 292 17.19 -10.65 -13.63
C PHE A 292 18.47 -11.02 -12.89
N THR A 293 19.18 -12.09 -13.28
CA THR A 293 20.39 -12.54 -12.57
C THR A 293 21.67 -11.80 -12.98
N ASP A 294 21.69 -11.19 -14.16
CA ASP A 294 22.89 -10.57 -14.73
C ASP A 294 22.89 -9.03 -14.55
N ALA A 295 21.93 -8.52 -13.76
CA ALA A 295 21.53 -7.13 -13.71
C ALA A 295 22.37 -6.24 -12.77
N GLY A 296 23.35 -6.80 -12.06
CA GLY A 296 24.19 -6.11 -11.08
C GLY A 296 24.83 -7.06 -10.08
#